data_AF-A0A067JSZ3-F1
#
_entry.id   AF-A0A067JSZ3-F1
#
_cell.length_a   1.000
_cell.length_b   1.000
_cell.length_c   1.000
_cell.angle_alpha   90.00
_cell.angle_beta   90.00
_cell.angle_gamma   90.00
#
_symmetry.space_group_name_H-M   'P 1'
#
loop_
_entity.id
_entity.type
_entity.pdbx_description
1 polymer ?
#
loop_
_entity_poly.entity_id
_entity_poly.type
_entity_poly.pdbx_seq_one_letter_code
_entity_poly.pdbx_strand_id
1 'polypeptide(L)'
;MVESMNGFSRSDLEGSASGQSLDGSFRKSSSVISARSVSSITASSKSLPTSRRVLKALKDYGKKLVNLELFKQSLEDWILENFHADSGNDQSLRSPFSIDELRKLDLALEGVLFQQLCRMPCLPYASDDAKEDKYFAIEDFLHAIVNGLWRTFWQKSGPLPFFLSCPCHPGSKFYAVQKAISRGRLEELCGLALMSKTGSDPQVHWGQVVELALFRSDILSDNELKLSASCISDALFYGLHILIARSLSKLKTISHDSVFILVFDSKFGGVVKLGGDLSTLEVKSTNPYQSVIEWIKCHAEVRVSTVDRVWNKLGNANWGDLGTLQVLLATFYSIVRWNGPPRKSIASLASDHIRRLQKRRLESCLSENENALVPFQQMGHQGEIIELNQIDDPSRK
;
A
#
# COMPACT_ATOMS: atom_id res chain seq x y z
N MET A 1 2.99 -30.58 78.43
CA MET A 1 4.31 -30.17 78.93
C MET A 1 4.81 -29.06 78.02
N VAL A 2 4.71 -27.82 78.53
CA VAL A 2 5.37 -26.55 78.13
C VAL A 2 5.12 -26.09 76.67
N GLU A 3 4.14 -25.20 76.40
CA GLU A 3 4.13 -23.70 76.52
C GLU A 3 5.18 -23.02 75.61
N SER A 4 4.91 -21.95 74.84
CA SER A 4 4.14 -20.72 75.11
C SER A 4 3.87 -19.94 73.77
N MET A 5 2.62 -19.44 73.52
CA MET A 5 2.13 -18.02 73.57
C MET A 5 2.79 -17.03 72.57
N ASN A 6 2.17 -16.03 71.93
CA ASN A 6 0.86 -15.33 71.87
C ASN A 6 0.97 -14.42 70.59
N GLY A 7 -0.04 -13.80 69.97
CA GLY A 7 -1.44 -13.55 70.32
C GLY A 7 -2.09 -12.65 69.24
N PHE A 8 -3.41 -12.77 69.13
CA PHE A 8 -4.32 -11.92 68.37
C PHE A 8 -4.44 -10.51 68.99
N SER A 9 -4.77 -9.49 68.20
CA SER A 9 -6.13 -8.92 68.14
C SER A 9 -6.20 -7.48 67.60
N ARG A 10 -7.40 -7.21 67.09
CA ARG A 10 -7.96 -6.05 66.39
C ARG A 10 -8.76 -5.20 67.39
N SER A 11 -8.66 -3.88 67.30
CA SER A 11 -9.56 -2.83 67.85
C SER A 11 -8.83 -1.48 67.65
N ASP A 12 -9.40 -0.31 67.38
CA ASP A 12 -10.77 0.16 67.47
C ASP A 12 -11.02 1.34 66.51
N LEU A 13 -12.32 1.54 66.30
CA LEU A 13 -12.98 2.57 65.53
C LEU A 13 -13.42 3.68 66.51
N GLU A 14 -13.07 4.94 66.27
CA GLU A 14 -13.71 6.18 66.74
C GLU A 14 -12.82 7.36 66.28
N GLY A 15 -13.28 8.50 65.77
CA GLY A 15 -14.59 9.06 65.49
C GLY A 15 -14.39 10.54 65.10
N SER A 16 -15.30 11.10 64.29
CA SER A 16 -15.60 12.54 64.12
C SER A 16 -14.47 13.46 63.57
N ALA A 17 -14.68 14.58 62.89
CA ALA A 17 -15.79 15.21 62.16
C ALA A 17 -15.20 16.37 61.33
N SER A 18 -15.86 16.68 60.21
CA SER A 18 -16.07 18.00 59.57
C SER A 18 -15.01 19.12 59.53
N GLY A 19 -14.82 19.67 58.32
CA GLY A 19 -14.45 21.08 58.05
C GLY A 19 -13.89 21.23 56.62
N GLN A 20 -14.64 21.71 55.61
CA GLN A 20 -14.71 23.14 55.19
C GLN A 20 -13.34 23.84 55.27
N SER A 21 -12.76 24.52 54.28
CA SER A 21 -13.32 25.35 53.21
C SER A 21 -12.15 26.02 52.43
N LEU A 22 -12.35 26.20 51.11
CA LEU A 22 -11.96 27.34 50.23
C LEU A 22 -10.50 27.85 50.11
N ASP A 23 -10.04 27.85 48.84
CA ASP A 23 -9.58 29.03 48.07
C ASP A 23 -8.08 29.44 48.04
N GLY A 24 -7.66 29.95 46.87
CA GLY A 24 -6.46 30.76 46.63
C GLY A 24 -5.24 30.05 46.03
N SER A 25 -5.05 29.98 44.71
CA SER A 25 -4.49 31.03 43.83
C SER A 25 -2.94 31.05 43.69
N PHE A 26 -2.51 30.74 42.47
CA PHE A 26 -1.32 31.20 41.72
C PHE A 26 -0.05 31.66 42.45
N ARG A 27 1.08 30.97 42.17
CA ARG A 27 2.20 31.51 41.35
C ARG A 27 3.25 30.45 41.02
N LYS A 28 3.80 30.61 39.81
CA LYS A 28 4.85 29.82 39.14
C LYS A 28 6.19 29.85 39.89
N SER A 29 6.93 28.74 39.79
CA SER A 29 8.40 28.72 39.84
C SER A 29 8.94 27.92 38.65
N SER A 30 9.92 28.51 37.97
CA SER A 30 10.52 28.11 36.70
C SER A 30 11.85 27.37 36.87
N SER A 31 12.10 26.41 35.95
CA SER A 31 13.41 25.89 35.47
C SER A 31 14.29 25.15 36.51
N VAL A 32 14.95 24.01 36.25
CA VAL A 32 15.79 23.61 35.10
C VAL A 32 15.92 22.06 34.96
N ILE A 33 15.61 21.53 33.77
CA ILE A 33 16.32 20.52 32.91
C ILE A 33 17.09 19.34 33.57
N SER A 34 16.66 18.08 33.33
CA SER A 34 17.25 17.16 32.32
C SER A 34 16.81 15.69 32.49
N ALA A 35 16.24 15.09 31.44
CA ALA A 35 16.60 13.77 30.88
C ALA A 35 15.41 13.11 30.13
N ARG A 36 15.46 13.23 28.80
CA ARG A 36 14.97 12.32 27.75
C ARG A 36 13.79 11.39 28.10
N SER A 37 12.62 11.74 27.58
CA SER A 37 11.59 10.78 27.16
C SER A 37 10.87 11.33 25.93
N VAL A 38 10.83 10.52 24.88
CA VAL A 38 10.36 10.86 23.53
C VAL A 38 8.90 11.28 23.57
N SER A 39 8.66 12.53 23.16
CA SER A 39 7.42 13.27 23.30
C SER A 39 6.38 12.89 22.25
N SER A 40 5.20 12.51 22.75
CA SER A 40 3.86 12.99 22.37
C SER A 40 3.62 13.40 20.91
N ILE A 41 2.69 12.67 20.30
CA ILE A 41 1.88 13.03 19.13
C ILE A 41 1.33 14.46 19.33
N THR A 42 1.94 15.45 18.68
CA THR A 42 1.35 16.78 18.53
C THR A 42 0.33 16.76 17.41
N ALA A 43 -0.95 16.73 17.80
CA ALA A 43 -2.06 17.14 16.96
C ALA A 43 -1.99 18.66 16.71
N SER A 44 -1.30 19.07 15.63
CA SER A 44 -1.36 20.43 15.11
C SER A 44 -1.82 20.38 13.65
N SER A 45 -3.13 20.23 13.47
CA SER A 45 -3.83 20.28 12.18
C SER A 45 -4.03 21.71 11.68
N LYS A 46 -2.95 22.48 11.55
CA LYS A 46 -2.96 23.75 10.82
C LYS A 46 -2.22 23.56 9.50
N SER A 47 -2.95 23.17 8.47
CA SER A 47 -2.47 23.27 7.09
C SER A 47 -2.04 24.72 6.85
N LEU A 48 -0.73 24.94 6.71
CA LEU A 48 -0.20 26.24 6.34
C LEU A 48 -0.83 26.65 5.00
N PRO A 49 -1.40 27.85 4.88
CA PRO A 49 -1.92 28.31 3.60
C PRO A 49 -0.72 28.48 2.65
N THR A 50 -0.56 27.53 1.72
CA THR A 50 0.39 27.62 0.63
C THR A 50 0.25 29.00 -0.02
N SER A 51 1.32 29.78 -0.02
CA SER A 51 1.32 31.15 -0.55
C SER A 51 0.72 31.16 -1.97
N ARG A 52 -0.09 32.18 -2.31
CA ARG A 52 -0.68 32.33 -3.66
C ARG A 52 0.38 32.24 -4.77
N ARG A 53 1.62 32.65 -4.47
CA ARG A 53 2.77 32.53 -5.37
C ARG A 53 3.15 31.08 -5.65
N VAL A 54 3.25 30.25 -4.60
CA VAL A 54 3.54 28.82 -4.72
C VAL A 54 2.43 28.10 -5.45
N LEU A 55 1.15 28.40 -5.15
CA LEU A 55 0.02 27.81 -5.88
C LEU A 55 0.06 28.15 -7.38
N LYS A 56 0.41 29.40 -7.73
CA LYS A 56 0.56 29.81 -9.14
C LYS A 56 1.71 29.06 -9.81
N ALA A 57 2.86 28.97 -9.13
CA ALA A 57 4.01 28.21 -9.62
C ALA A 57 3.67 26.74 -9.89
N LEU A 58 3.01 26.07 -8.94
CA LEU A 58 2.58 24.67 -9.10
C LEU A 58 1.63 24.47 -10.27
N LYS A 59 0.71 25.42 -10.51
CA LYS A 59 -0.15 25.41 -11.70
C LYS A 59 0.67 25.56 -13.00
N ASP A 60 1.69 26.39 -13.00
CA ASP A 60 2.56 26.58 -14.15
C ASP A 60 3.44 25.34 -14.40
N TYR A 61 3.96 24.71 -13.35
CA TYR A 61 4.67 23.43 -13.44
C TYR A 61 3.79 22.33 -14.01
N GLY A 62 2.59 22.13 -13.48
CA GLY A 62 1.66 21.12 -13.97
C GLY A 62 1.27 21.27 -15.45
N LYS A 63 1.42 22.48 -16.02
CA LYS A 63 1.20 22.73 -17.46
C LYS A 63 2.45 22.55 -18.32
N LYS A 64 3.64 22.84 -17.79
CA LYS A 64 4.89 22.83 -18.57
C LYS A 64 5.66 21.52 -18.47
N LEU A 65 5.49 20.78 -17.38
CA LEU A 65 6.11 19.48 -17.16
C LEU A 65 5.19 18.42 -17.76
N VAL A 66 5.42 18.04 -19.00
CA VAL A 66 4.54 17.11 -19.77
C VAL A 66 5.36 16.04 -20.49
N ASN A 67 6.61 16.35 -20.82
CA ASN A 67 7.50 15.46 -21.56
C ASN A 67 8.24 14.54 -20.58
N LEU A 68 7.79 13.27 -20.56
CA LEU A 68 8.39 12.22 -19.74
C LEU A 68 9.84 11.93 -20.13
N GLU A 69 10.16 11.93 -21.43
CA GLU A 69 11.50 11.57 -21.91
C GLU A 69 12.55 12.63 -21.54
N LEU A 70 12.19 13.92 -21.60
CA LEU A 70 13.06 14.99 -21.10
C LEU A 70 13.29 14.90 -19.59
N PHE A 71 12.28 14.48 -18.84
CA PHE A 71 12.39 14.27 -17.40
C PHE A 71 13.34 13.10 -17.08
N LYS A 72 13.20 11.96 -17.78
CA LYS A 72 14.08 10.79 -17.64
C LYS A 72 15.53 11.14 -17.90
N GLN A 73 15.82 11.73 -19.06
CA GLN A 73 17.19 12.12 -19.44
C GLN A 73 17.87 13.04 -18.41
N SER A 74 17.09 13.82 -17.65
CA SER A 74 17.61 14.73 -16.64
C SER A 74 17.83 14.08 -15.26
N LEU A 75 17.23 12.90 -15.02
CA LEU A 75 17.19 12.25 -13.71
C LEU A 75 17.92 10.91 -13.65
N GLU A 76 17.97 10.16 -14.75
CA GLU A 76 18.47 8.77 -14.78
C GLU A 76 19.91 8.67 -14.26
N ASP A 77 20.80 9.59 -14.63
CA ASP A 77 22.19 9.62 -14.14
C ASP A 77 22.25 9.70 -12.61
N TRP A 78 21.43 10.56 -11.99
CA TRP A 78 21.37 10.67 -10.54
C TRP A 78 20.82 9.41 -9.88
N ILE A 79 19.83 8.75 -10.51
CA ILE A 79 19.31 7.49 -9.97
C ILE A 79 20.41 6.43 -10.00
N LEU A 80 21.13 6.28 -11.11
CA LEU A 80 22.22 5.31 -11.23
C LEU A 80 23.31 5.54 -10.18
N GLU A 81 23.70 6.80 -9.96
CA GLU A 81 24.68 7.19 -8.93
C GLU A 81 24.22 6.84 -7.50
N ASN A 82 22.93 6.99 -7.19
CA ASN A 82 22.39 6.78 -5.83
C ASN A 82 21.91 5.34 -5.58
N PHE A 83 21.76 4.52 -6.63
CA PHE A 83 21.25 3.14 -6.52
C PHE A 83 22.34 2.07 -6.58
N HIS A 84 23.50 2.38 -7.19
CA HIS A 84 24.66 1.48 -7.29
C HIS A 84 25.81 1.82 -6.33
N ALA A 85 25.66 2.84 -5.47
CA ALA A 85 26.68 3.16 -4.46
C ALA A 85 26.73 2.08 -3.37
N ASP A 86 27.58 1.08 -3.57
CA ASP A 86 27.83 0.00 -2.61
C ASP A 86 28.37 0.55 -1.27
N SER A 87 27.60 0.31 -0.22
CA SER A 87 28.05 0.02 1.16
C SER A 87 28.78 1.08 2.02
N GLY A 88 28.86 2.36 1.63
CA GLY A 88 29.52 3.37 2.47
C GLY A 88 28.84 4.73 2.62
N ASN A 89 27.88 5.08 1.76
CA ASN A 89 27.30 6.41 1.72
C ASN A 89 25.85 6.40 2.23
N ASP A 90 25.49 7.33 3.11
CA ASP A 90 24.14 7.45 3.71
C ASP A 90 23.03 7.78 2.68
N GLN A 91 23.40 7.97 1.41
CA GLN A 91 22.56 8.46 0.30
C GLN A 91 21.92 7.35 -0.55
N SER A 92 22.13 6.07 -0.25
CA SER A 92 21.46 4.99 -1.01
C SER A 92 19.93 5.05 -0.83
N LEU A 93 19.18 4.86 -1.93
CA LEU A 93 17.72 4.86 -1.89
C LEU A 93 17.24 3.69 -1.03
N ARG A 94 16.71 4.01 0.15
CA ARG A 94 16.28 3.01 1.14
C ARG A 94 14.95 2.39 0.73
N SER A 95 14.73 1.15 1.16
CA SER A 95 13.42 0.51 1.07
C SER A 95 12.35 1.34 1.81
N PRO A 96 11.13 1.49 1.23
CA PRO A 96 10.03 2.13 1.93
C PRO A 96 9.56 1.35 3.16
N PHE A 97 9.87 0.05 3.25
CA PHE A 97 9.37 -0.87 4.28
C PHE A 97 10.50 -1.61 4.98
N SER A 98 10.30 -1.90 6.26
CA SER A 98 11.19 -2.80 7.01
C SER A 98 10.71 -4.26 6.90
N ILE A 99 11.64 -5.21 7.01
CA ILE A 99 11.27 -6.64 6.94
C ILE A 99 10.34 -7.05 8.09
N ASP A 100 10.50 -6.48 9.28
CA ASP A 100 9.67 -6.78 10.44
C ASP A 100 8.24 -6.30 10.27
N GLU A 101 8.07 -5.18 9.56
CA GLU A 101 6.76 -4.64 9.22
C GLU A 101 6.05 -5.52 8.20
N LEU A 102 6.76 -6.00 7.18
CA LEU A 102 6.23 -6.95 6.19
C LEU A 102 5.82 -8.28 6.84
N ARG A 103 6.65 -8.81 7.76
CA ARG A 103 6.32 -10.02 8.54
C ARG A 103 5.08 -9.83 9.42
N LYS A 104 4.94 -8.66 10.06
CA LYS A 104 3.74 -8.33 10.84
C LYS A 104 2.51 -8.24 9.95
N LEU A 105 2.64 -7.68 8.74
CA LEU A 105 1.55 -7.63 7.77
C LEU A 105 1.12 -9.03 7.36
N ASP A 106 2.06 -9.92 7.03
CA ASP A 106 1.79 -11.30 6.65
C ASP A 106 0.95 -12.03 7.72
N LEU A 107 1.40 -11.99 8.98
CA LEU A 107 0.63 -12.53 10.12
C LEU A 107 -0.75 -11.88 10.28
N ALA A 108 -0.85 -10.56 10.09
CA ALA A 108 -2.12 -9.83 10.17
C ALA A 108 -3.10 -10.26 9.06
N LEU A 109 -2.58 -10.57 7.87
CA LEU A 109 -3.35 -10.97 6.71
C LEU A 109 -3.62 -12.47 6.63
N GLU A 110 -3.06 -13.28 7.53
CA GLU A 110 -3.30 -14.71 7.47
C GLU A 110 -4.79 -15.03 7.62
N GLY A 111 -5.35 -15.66 6.59
CA GLY A 111 -6.77 -15.98 6.49
C GLY A 111 -7.66 -14.91 5.92
N VAL A 112 -7.10 -13.80 5.46
CA VAL A 112 -7.82 -12.85 4.61
C VAL A 112 -7.97 -13.47 3.23
N LEU A 113 -9.20 -13.45 2.72
CA LEU A 113 -9.51 -13.94 1.37
C LEU A 113 -9.33 -12.79 0.38
N PHE A 114 -8.27 -12.88 -0.42
CA PHE A 114 -8.09 -12.06 -1.62
C PHE A 114 -8.57 -12.86 -2.83
N GLN A 115 -9.76 -12.52 -3.32
CA GLN A 115 -10.36 -13.18 -4.48
C GLN A 115 -9.92 -12.47 -5.76
N GLN A 116 -8.90 -13.03 -6.41
CA GLN A 116 -8.48 -12.65 -7.76
C GLN A 116 -9.15 -13.62 -8.76
N LEU A 117 -9.90 -13.09 -9.71
CA LEU A 117 -10.62 -13.80 -10.76
C LEU A 117 -9.80 -13.89 -12.05
N CYS A 118 -9.02 -12.86 -12.36
CA CYS A 118 -8.25 -12.76 -13.59
C CYS A 118 -6.77 -13.06 -13.31
N ARG A 119 -6.24 -14.11 -13.94
CA ARG A 119 -4.81 -14.46 -13.86
C ARG A 119 -4.00 -13.56 -14.76
N MET A 120 -2.80 -13.21 -14.32
CA MET A 120 -1.83 -12.52 -15.18
C MET A 120 -1.36 -13.45 -16.29
N PRO A 121 -1.40 -13.02 -17.56
CA PRO A 121 -0.82 -13.78 -18.65
C PRO A 121 0.69 -13.96 -18.45
N CYS A 122 1.14 -15.22 -18.32
CA CYS A 122 2.55 -15.58 -18.16
C CYS A 122 3.06 -16.31 -19.41
N LEU A 123 3.53 -15.60 -20.44
CA LEU A 123 4.15 -16.21 -21.63
C LEU A 123 5.29 -15.36 -22.21
N PRO A 124 6.43 -15.97 -22.62
CA PRO A 124 7.47 -15.31 -23.41
C PRO A 124 7.10 -15.18 -24.91
N TYR A 125 5.96 -15.72 -25.34
CA TYR A 125 5.46 -15.70 -26.73
C TYR A 125 4.08 -15.03 -26.87
N ALA A 126 3.65 -14.28 -25.86
CA ALA A 126 2.42 -13.51 -25.97
C ALA A 126 2.61 -12.41 -27.02
N SER A 127 1.82 -12.47 -28.09
CA SER A 127 1.66 -11.36 -29.04
C SER A 127 1.19 -10.10 -28.29
N ASP A 128 1.27 -8.94 -28.95
CA ASP A 128 0.72 -7.68 -28.42
C ASP A 128 -0.76 -7.79 -27.99
N ASP A 129 -1.50 -8.81 -28.48
CA ASP A 129 -2.88 -9.12 -28.06
C ASP A 129 -3.04 -9.44 -26.57
N ALA A 130 -1.97 -9.78 -25.83
CA ALA A 130 -2.07 -10.06 -24.40
C ALA A 130 -2.08 -8.80 -23.51
N LYS A 131 -1.97 -7.61 -24.08
CA LYS A 131 -1.92 -6.35 -23.30
C LYS A 131 -3.25 -6.06 -22.60
N GLU A 132 -4.37 -6.33 -23.24
CA GLU A 132 -5.71 -6.18 -22.64
C GLU A 132 -5.87 -7.07 -21.41
N ASP A 133 -5.53 -8.35 -21.55
CA ASP A 133 -5.60 -9.34 -20.46
C ASP A 133 -4.70 -8.97 -19.28
N LYS A 134 -3.51 -8.41 -19.56
CA LYS A 134 -2.61 -7.90 -18.51
C LYS A 134 -3.26 -6.75 -17.74
N TYR A 135 -3.90 -5.79 -18.43
CA TYR A 135 -4.60 -4.69 -17.76
C TYR A 135 -5.81 -5.18 -16.94
N PHE A 136 -6.60 -6.13 -17.45
CA PHE A 136 -7.68 -6.74 -16.67
C PHE A 136 -7.17 -7.51 -15.45
N ALA A 137 -6.07 -8.25 -15.58
CA ALA A 137 -5.46 -8.97 -14.47
C ALA A 137 -4.97 -8.02 -13.36
N ILE A 138 -4.38 -6.88 -13.72
CA ILE A 138 -3.94 -5.88 -12.73
C ILE A 138 -5.14 -5.15 -12.13
N GLU A 139 -6.15 -4.81 -12.93
CA GLU A 139 -7.38 -4.20 -12.42
C GLU A 139 -8.05 -5.09 -11.37
N ASP A 140 -8.21 -6.38 -11.68
CA ASP A 140 -8.78 -7.37 -10.77
C ASP A 140 -7.90 -7.60 -9.53
N PHE A 141 -6.57 -7.70 -9.70
CA PHE A 141 -5.63 -7.80 -8.58
C PHE A 141 -5.73 -6.58 -7.64
N LEU A 142 -5.71 -5.36 -8.18
CA LEU A 142 -5.84 -4.13 -7.40
C LEU A 142 -7.20 -4.05 -6.69
N HIS A 143 -8.27 -4.50 -7.35
CA HIS A 143 -9.60 -4.58 -6.75
C HIS A 143 -9.61 -5.58 -5.59
N ALA A 144 -9.01 -6.76 -5.76
CA ALA A 144 -8.90 -7.79 -4.74
C ALA A 144 -8.15 -7.28 -3.51
N ILE A 145 -6.99 -6.65 -3.67
CA ILE A 145 -6.19 -6.13 -2.55
C ILE A 145 -6.92 -5.01 -1.82
N VAL A 146 -7.48 -4.03 -2.54
CA VAL A 146 -8.12 -2.87 -1.91
C VAL A 146 -9.36 -3.30 -1.14
N ASN A 147 -10.17 -4.20 -1.71
CA ASN A 147 -11.33 -4.74 -1.02
C ASN A 147 -10.91 -5.60 0.19
N GLY A 148 -9.94 -6.51 0.03
CA GLY A 148 -9.46 -7.38 1.11
C GLY A 148 -8.91 -6.57 2.29
N LEU A 149 -8.05 -5.58 2.02
CA LEU A 149 -7.51 -4.68 3.04
C LEU A 149 -8.60 -3.85 3.71
N TRP A 150 -9.51 -3.25 2.92
CA TRP A 150 -10.60 -2.43 3.46
C TRP A 150 -11.51 -3.21 4.41
N ARG A 151 -11.95 -4.41 4.00
CA ARG A 151 -12.82 -5.26 4.81
C ARG A 151 -12.12 -5.74 6.07
N THR A 152 -10.84 -6.08 5.97
CA THR A 152 -10.03 -6.58 7.10
C THR A 152 -9.78 -5.49 8.15
N PHE A 153 -9.33 -4.32 7.73
CA PHE A 153 -8.80 -3.30 8.65
C PHE A 153 -9.83 -2.23 9.05
N TRP A 154 -10.78 -1.88 8.17
CA TRP A 154 -11.83 -0.88 8.48
C TRP A 154 -13.17 -1.52 8.85
N GLN A 155 -13.38 -2.81 8.60
CA GLN A 155 -14.59 -3.56 8.96
C GLN A 155 -15.90 -2.85 8.60
N LYS A 156 -15.92 -2.15 7.46
CA LYS A 156 -17.13 -1.47 6.98
C LYS A 156 -17.87 -2.41 6.04
N SER A 157 -19.13 -2.70 6.36
CA SER A 157 -20.06 -3.45 5.51
C SER A 157 -20.54 -2.65 4.29
N GLY A 158 -20.32 -1.33 4.28
CA GLY A 158 -20.70 -0.43 3.18
C GLY A 158 -19.89 -0.60 1.89
N PRO A 159 -20.24 0.17 0.84
CA PRO A 159 -19.53 0.16 -0.43
C PRO A 159 -18.08 0.60 -0.28
N LEU A 160 -17.22 0.09 -1.16
CA LEU A 160 -15.81 0.48 -1.21
C LEU A 160 -15.71 1.98 -1.58
N PRO A 161 -14.98 2.80 -0.80
CA PRO A 161 -14.84 4.24 -1.06
C PRO A 161 -13.85 4.55 -2.19
N PHE A 162 -13.38 3.51 -2.90
CA PHE A 162 -12.42 3.62 -3.98
C PHE A 162 -12.97 3.00 -5.27
N PHE A 163 -12.38 3.41 -6.39
CA PHE A 163 -12.57 2.81 -7.70
C PHE A 163 -11.26 2.89 -8.48
N LEU A 164 -11.13 2.07 -9.53
CA LEU A 164 -9.97 2.05 -10.40
C LEU A 164 -10.26 2.80 -11.69
N SER A 165 -9.26 3.50 -12.23
CA SER A 165 -9.34 4.12 -13.54
C SER A 165 -7.96 4.34 -14.15
N CYS A 166 -7.85 4.29 -15.47
CA CYS A 166 -6.60 4.36 -16.21
C CYS A 166 -6.36 5.78 -16.75
N PRO A 167 -5.24 6.42 -16.37
CA PRO A 167 -4.72 7.57 -17.09
C PRO A 167 -3.85 7.16 -18.28
N CYS A 168 -3.78 8.02 -19.30
CA CYS A 168 -2.81 7.87 -20.39
C CYS A 168 -1.49 8.62 -20.09
N HIS A 169 -1.63 9.90 -19.72
CA HIS A 169 -0.53 10.78 -19.34
C HIS A 169 -1.03 11.82 -18.33
N PRO A 170 -0.15 12.54 -17.62
CA PRO A 170 -0.58 13.61 -16.73
C PRO A 170 -1.45 14.64 -17.46
N GLY A 171 -2.54 15.05 -16.81
CA GLY A 171 -3.53 15.96 -17.41
C GLY A 171 -4.53 15.29 -18.37
N SER A 172 -4.36 14.02 -18.73
CA SER A 172 -5.36 13.29 -19.51
C SER A 172 -6.62 12.95 -18.70
N LYS A 173 -7.71 12.64 -19.41
CA LYS A 173 -8.93 12.07 -18.82
C LYS A 173 -8.67 10.64 -18.37
N PHE A 174 -9.39 10.24 -17.33
CA PHE A 174 -9.38 8.87 -16.82
C PHE A 174 -10.45 8.03 -17.52
N TYR A 175 -10.13 6.75 -17.76
CA TYR A 175 -11.03 5.78 -18.41
C TYR A 175 -11.10 4.50 -17.58
N ALA A 176 -12.22 3.78 -17.63
CA ALA A 176 -12.18 2.35 -17.26
C ALA A 176 -11.37 1.59 -18.31
N VAL A 177 -10.73 0.47 -17.96
CA VAL A 177 -9.91 -0.35 -18.87
C VAL A 177 -10.71 -0.67 -20.15
N GLN A 178 -11.92 -1.22 -19.98
CA GLN A 178 -12.82 -1.55 -21.09
C GLN A 178 -13.14 -0.34 -21.99
N LYS A 179 -13.26 0.86 -21.41
CA LYS A 179 -13.53 2.09 -22.16
C LYS A 179 -12.30 2.58 -22.92
N ALA A 180 -11.10 2.41 -22.37
CA ALA A 180 -9.86 2.71 -23.08
C ALA A 180 -9.66 1.76 -24.28
N ILE A 181 -9.94 0.47 -24.09
CA ILE A 181 -9.92 -0.56 -25.14
C ILE A 181 -10.90 -0.21 -26.26
N SER A 182 -12.17 0.05 -25.92
CA SER A 182 -13.21 0.40 -26.92
C SER A 182 -12.88 1.67 -27.74
N ARG A 183 -11.93 2.49 -27.28
CA ARG A 183 -11.49 3.73 -27.93
C ARG A 183 -10.14 3.58 -28.63
N GLY A 184 -9.55 2.39 -28.65
CA GLY A 184 -8.22 2.15 -29.22
C GLY A 184 -7.08 2.86 -28.50
N ARG A 185 -7.25 3.20 -27.20
CA ARG A 185 -6.27 3.95 -26.41
C ARG A 185 -5.46 3.08 -25.45
N LEU A 186 -5.47 1.76 -25.66
CA LEU A 186 -4.75 0.80 -24.83
C LEU A 186 -3.24 1.06 -24.84
N GLU A 187 -2.70 1.42 -26.01
CA GLU A 187 -1.27 1.73 -26.18
C GLU A 187 -0.82 2.96 -25.42
N GLU A 188 -1.72 3.92 -25.22
CA GLU A 188 -1.45 5.16 -24.51
C GLU A 188 -1.58 5.03 -22.99
N LEU A 189 -2.10 3.91 -22.47
CA LEU A 189 -2.29 3.72 -21.03
C LEU A 189 -0.93 3.62 -20.34
N CYS A 190 -0.75 4.41 -19.28
CA CYS A 190 0.46 4.33 -18.48
C CYS A 190 0.34 3.36 -17.28
N GLY A 191 -0.89 3.04 -16.88
CA GLY A 191 -1.18 2.23 -15.69
C GLY A 191 -2.63 2.33 -15.20
N LEU A 192 -2.85 1.91 -13.95
CA LEU A 192 -4.12 1.96 -13.23
C LEU A 192 -4.00 2.83 -11.98
N ALA A 193 -4.88 3.83 -11.85
CA ALA A 193 -4.96 4.68 -10.68
C ALA A 193 -6.05 4.18 -9.73
N LEU A 194 -5.69 3.99 -8.47
CA LEU A 194 -6.63 3.86 -7.37
C LEU A 194 -7.14 5.25 -6.99
N MET A 195 -8.44 5.47 -7.07
CA MET A 195 -9.04 6.78 -6.89
C MET A 195 -10.07 6.79 -5.78
N SER A 196 -10.13 7.89 -5.03
CA SER A 196 -11.13 8.08 -4.00
C SER A 196 -12.45 8.60 -4.56
N LYS A 197 -13.56 7.96 -4.17
CA LYS A 197 -14.91 8.46 -4.42
C LYS A 197 -15.14 9.70 -3.57
N THR A 198 -15.08 10.88 -4.19
CA THR A 198 -15.31 12.16 -3.51
C THR A 198 -16.57 12.81 -4.08
N GLY A 199 -17.66 12.75 -3.30
CA GLY A 199 -18.93 13.43 -3.63
C GLY A 199 -19.56 12.98 -4.95
N SER A 200 -20.61 13.70 -5.35
CA SER A 200 -21.41 13.44 -6.55
C SER A 200 -20.79 13.97 -7.85
N ASP A 201 -19.53 14.39 -7.85
CA ASP A 201 -18.91 15.00 -9.02
C ASP A 201 -18.48 13.90 -10.01
N PRO A 202 -19.05 13.86 -11.22
CA PRO A 202 -18.70 12.85 -12.22
C PRO A 202 -17.30 13.06 -12.82
N GLN A 203 -16.64 14.20 -12.55
CA GLN A 203 -15.32 14.48 -13.10
C GLN A 203 -14.20 13.93 -12.21
N VAL A 204 -13.51 12.93 -12.77
CA VAL A 204 -12.36 12.28 -12.18
C VAL A 204 -11.11 13.15 -12.38
N HIS A 205 -10.40 13.47 -11.29
CA HIS A 205 -9.25 14.36 -11.30
C HIS A 205 -8.01 13.73 -10.67
N TRP A 206 -6.82 14.12 -11.16
CA TRP A 206 -5.52 13.67 -10.63
C TRP A 206 -5.34 13.91 -9.12
N GLY A 207 -6.01 14.91 -8.56
CA GLY A 207 -6.01 15.17 -7.12
C GLY A 207 -6.72 14.10 -6.28
N GLN A 208 -7.57 13.27 -6.88
CA GLN A 208 -8.29 12.17 -6.21
C GLN A 208 -7.52 10.84 -6.27
N VAL A 209 -6.41 10.78 -7.00
CA VAL A 209 -5.57 9.58 -7.09
C VAL A 209 -4.96 9.34 -5.72
N VAL A 210 -5.13 8.12 -5.19
CA VAL A 210 -4.65 7.63 -3.89
C VAL A 210 -3.31 6.89 -4.08
N GLU A 211 -3.22 6.08 -5.12
CA GLU A 211 -2.07 5.27 -5.52
C GLU A 211 -2.12 5.06 -7.04
N LEU A 212 -0.98 4.86 -7.69
CA LEU A 212 -0.90 4.57 -9.12
C LEU A 212 -0.07 3.30 -9.32
N ALA A 213 -0.57 2.37 -10.12
CA ALA A 213 0.14 1.18 -10.55
C ALA A 213 0.56 1.33 -12.02
N LEU A 214 1.86 1.45 -12.27
CA LEU A 214 2.44 1.47 -13.60
C LEU A 214 2.67 0.04 -14.09
N PHE A 215 2.42 -0.19 -15.37
CA PHE A 215 2.71 -1.46 -16.02
C PHE A 215 3.78 -1.27 -17.09
N ARG A 216 4.87 -2.04 -17.02
CA ARG A 216 6.00 -1.99 -17.94
C ARG A 216 6.43 -3.40 -18.33
N SER A 217 6.96 -3.54 -19.54
CA SER A 217 7.35 -4.85 -20.07
C SER A 217 8.61 -5.41 -19.41
N ASP A 218 9.50 -4.53 -18.94
CA ASP A 218 10.72 -4.88 -18.22
C ASP A 218 10.98 -3.85 -17.12
N ILE A 219 10.99 -4.31 -15.87
CA ILE A 219 11.15 -3.45 -14.70
C ILE A 219 12.50 -3.63 -14.01
N LEU A 220 13.27 -4.66 -14.39
CA LEU A 220 14.51 -5.00 -13.70
C LEU A 220 15.70 -4.20 -14.26
N SER A 221 16.65 -3.86 -13.39
CA SER A 221 17.98 -3.41 -13.81
C SER A 221 18.86 -4.62 -14.13
N ASP A 222 19.62 -4.56 -15.23
CA ASP A 222 20.47 -5.64 -15.77
C ASP A 222 21.16 -6.51 -14.68
N ASN A 223 20.54 -7.66 -14.37
CA ASN A 223 20.95 -8.73 -13.43
C ASN A 223 20.76 -8.50 -11.91
N GLU A 224 20.08 -7.45 -11.46
CA GLU A 224 19.78 -7.24 -10.03
C GLU A 224 18.25 -7.23 -9.76
N LEU A 225 17.83 -7.68 -8.57
CA LEU A 225 16.44 -7.59 -8.07
C LEU A 225 16.09 -6.15 -7.65
N LYS A 226 16.28 -5.22 -8.59
CA LYS A 226 16.25 -3.78 -8.44
C LYS A 226 15.47 -3.17 -9.60
N LEU A 227 14.76 -2.08 -9.35
CA LEU A 227 14.04 -1.38 -10.41
C LEU A 227 15.02 -0.67 -11.33
N SER A 228 14.75 -0.70 -12.64
CA SER A 228 15.54 0.07 -13.61
C SER A 228 15.41 1.57 -13.37
N ALA A 229 16.47 2.33 -13.67
CA ALA A 229 16.48 3.79 -13.52
C ALA A 229 15.34 4.46 -14.32
N SER A 230 14.99 3.89 -15.48
CA SER A 230 13.87 4.37 -16.29
C SER A 230 12.51 4.15 -15.61
N CYS A 231 12.29 2.99 -14.99
CA CYS A 231 11.07 2.71 -14.22
C CYS A 231 10.94 3.61 -12.99
N ILE A 232 12.05 3.88 -12.29
CA ILE A 232 12.07 4.81 -11.16
C ILE A 232 11.76 6.23 -11.65
N SER A 233 12.34 6.66 -12.77
CA SER A 233 12.06 7.97 -13.38
C SER A 233 10.59 8.13 -13.76
N ASP A 234 9.99 7.11 -14.37
CA ASP A 234 8.55 7.07 -14.66
C ASP A 234 7.72 7.25 -13.39
N ALA A 235 8.02 6.46 -12.36
CA ALA A 235 7.30 6.51 -11.09
C ALA A 235 7.41 7.90 -10.43
N LEU A 236 8.59 8.51 -10.44
CA LEU A 236 8.81 9.85 -9.89
C LEU A 236 8.07 10.93 -10.68
N PHE A 237 8.04 10.83 -12.01
CA PHE A 237 7.29 11.74 -12.87
C PHE A 237 5.79 11.73 -12.54
N TYR A 238 5.17 10.55 -12.55
CA TYR A 238 3.74 10.43 -12.22
C TYR A 238 3.46 10.77 -10.75
N GLY A 239 4.35 10.37 -9.83
CA GLY A 239 4.25 10.71 -8.41
C GLY A 239 4.22 12.22 -8.19
N LEU A 240 5.13 12.96 -8.82
CA LEU A 240 5.16 14.42 -8.74
C LEU A 240 3.86 15.05 -9.25
N HIS A 241 3.34 14.57 -10.38
CA HIS A 241 2.07 15.06 -10.92
C HIS A 241 0.89 14.83 -9.97
N ILE A 242 0.87 13.69 -9.28
CA ILE A 242 -0.13 13.39 -8.25
C ILE A 242 0.02 14.36 -7.07
N LEU A 243 1.25 14.59 -6.58
CA LEU A 243 1.49 15.53 -5.48
C LEU A 243 1.09 16.97 -5.85
N ILE A 244 1.46 17.44 -7.04
CA ILE A 244 1.06 18.75 -7.55
C ILE A 244 -0.46 18.84 -7.64
N ALA A 245 -1.12 17.85 -8.24
CA ALA A 245 -2.58 17.85 -8.40
C ALA A 245 -3.31 17.83 -7.06
N ARG A 246 -2.81 17.09 -6.07
CA ARG A 246 -3.33 17.07 -4.69
C ARG A 246 -3.19 18.43 -4.03
N SER A 247 -2.03 19.06 -4.09
CA SER A 247 -1.77 20.40 -3.54
C SER A 247 -2.59 21.50 -4.21
N LEU A 248 -2.96 21.33 -5.48
CA LEU A 248 -3.85 22.23 -6.21
C LEU A 248 -5.35 21.95 -5.96
N SER A 249 -5.68 20.77 -5.45
CA SER A 249 -7.06 20.36 -5.21
C SER A 249 -7.62 21.01 -3.94
N LYS A 250 -8.94 21.20 -3.91
CA LYS A 250 -9.65 21.64 -2.69
C LYS A 250 -9.92 20.49 -1.71
N LEU A 251 -9.39 19.29 -1.98
CA LEU A 251 -9.65 18.12 -1.17
C LEU A 251 -8.93 18.29 0.16
N LYS A 252 -9.69 18.39 1.25
CA LYS A 252 -9.16 18.45 2.61
C LYS A 252 -8.78 17.03 3.05
N THR A 253 -7.68 16.47 2.53
CA THR A 253 -7.13 15.20 3.05
C THR A 253 -5.93 15.48 3.96
N ILE A 254 -5.66 14.53 4.87
CA ILE A 254 -4.97 14.78 6.14
C ILE A 254 -3.44 14.93 5.98
N SER A 255 -2.87 14.67 4.81
CA SER A 255 -1.49 15.05 4.43
C SER A 255 -1.29 14.74 2.95
N HIS A 256 -0.79 15.71 2.18
CA HIS A 256 -0.59 15.59 0.73
C HIS A 256 0.85 15.24 0.36
N ASP A 257 1.69 14.93 1.35
CA ASP A 257 3.14 15.13 1.21
C ASP A 257 3.87 13.87 0.75
N SER A 258 3.14 12.80 0.42
CA SER A 258 3.71 11.64 -0.24
C SER A 258 2.69 10.77 -0.98
N VAL A 259 3.20 9.97 -1.92
CA VAL A 259 2.45 9.04 -2.77
C VAL A 259 3.28 7.77 -2.96
N PHE A 260 2.58 6.63 -3.00
CA PHE A 260 3.16 5.36 -3.42
C PHE A 260 2.78 5.11 -4.88
N ILE A 261 3.76 4.64 -5.64
CA ILE A 261 3.63 4.21 -7.03
C ILE A 261 4.06 2.75 -7.08
N LEU A 262 3.16 1.89 -7.51
CA LEU A 262 3.43 0.48 -7.75
C LEU A 262 3.95 0.33 -9.17
N VAL A 263 4.91 -0.55 -9.39
CA VAL A 263 5.47 -0.84 -10.72
C VAL A 263 5.41 -2.35 -10.93
N PHE A 264 4.76 -2.78 -12.01
CA PHE A 264 4.54 -4.19 -12.34
C PHE A 264 5.05 -4.53 -13.72
N ASP A 265 5.56 -5.76 -13.86
CA ASP A 265 5.60 -6.49 -15.11
C ASP A 265 4.73 -7.76 -15.02
N SER A 266 4.89 -8.69 -15.96
CA SER A 266 4.14 -9.96 -15.99
C SER A 266 4.50 -10.98 -14.89
N LYS A 267 5.52 -10.71 -14.06
CA LYS A 267 6.13 -11.67 -13.11
C LYS A 267 6.43 -11.04 -11.75
N PHE A 268 6.94 -9.82 -11.75
CA PHE A 268 7.55 -9.10 -10.66
C PHE A 268 6.82 -7.79 -10.37
N GLY A 269 7.02 -7.29 -9.15
CA GLY A 269 6.55 -5.99 -8.73
C GLY A 269 7.54 -5.27 -7.84
N GLY A 270 7.43 -3.95 -7.80
CA GLY A 270 8.18 -3.06 -6.92
C GLY A 270 7.37 -1.84 -6.53
N VAL A 271 7.87 -1.08 -5.55
CA VAL A 271 7.21 0.09 -4.99
C VAL A 271 8.18 1.26 -4.93
N VAL A 272 7.74 2.40 -5.45
CA VAL A 272 8.42 3.70 -5.32
C VAL A 272 7.56 4.60 -4.45
N LYS A 273 8.14 5.13 -3.37
CA LYS A 273 7.54 6.18 -2.55
C LYS A 273 8.21 7.49 -2.90
N LEU A 274 7.40 8.49 -3.26
CA LEU A 274 7.83 9.87 -3.37
C LEU A 274 7.14 10.69 -2.29
N GLY A 275 7.91 11.40 -1.49
CA GLY A 275 7.42 12.40 -0.55
C GLY A 275 8.22 13.68 -0.57
N GLY A 276 7.69 14.74 0.06
CA GLY A 276 8.37 16.02 0.19
C GLY A 276 7.38 17.18 0.25
N ASP A 277 7.83 18.30 0.82
CA ASP A 277 7.06 19.54 0.84
C ASP A 277 7.25 20.28 -0.49
N LEU A 278 6.19 20.38 -1.28
CA LEU A 278 6.19 21.13 -2.54
C LEU A 278 6.34 22.64 -2.34
N SER A 279 6.24 23.15 -1.11
CA SER A 279 6.49 24.56 -0.80
C SER A 279 7.97 24.95 -0.95
N THR A 280 8.89 23.98 -0.87
CA THR A 280 10.33 24.18 -1.08
C THR A 280 10.73 24.11 -2.55
N LEU A 281 9.80 23.83 -3.46
CA LEU A 281 10.07 23.85 -4.90
C LEU A 281 10.31 25.29 -5.36
N GLU A 282 11.57 25.65 -5.53
CA GLU A 282 11.99 26.98 -5.93
C GLU A 282 11.82 27.21 -7.43
N VAL A 283 11.12 28.30 -7.78
CA VAL A 283 10.97 28.76 -9.17
C VAL A 283 12.18 29.59 -9.59
N LYS A 284 13.37 28.99 -9.53
CA LYS A 284 14.62 29.69 -9.86
C LYS A 284 14.97 29.63 -11.34
N SER A 285 14.58 28.57 -12.06
CA SER A 285 14.97 28.37 -13.46
C SER A 285 13.87 28.72 -14.46
N THR A 286 14.28 29.22 -15.63
CA THR A 286 13.43 29.32 -16.83
C THR A 286 12.92 27.94 -17.30
N ASN A 287 13.68 26.88 -16.99
CA ASN A 287 13.34 25.49 -17.29
C ASN A 287 12.68 24.80 -16.09
N PRO A 288 11.40 24.38 -16.17
CA PRO A 288 10.69 23.74 -15.07
C PRO A 288 11.22 22.35 -14.71
N TYR A 289 11.84 21.64 -15.65
CA TYR A 289 12.43 20.32 -15.39
C TYR A 289 13.59 20.46 -14.40
N GLN A 290 14.48 21.44 -14.60
CA GLN A 290 15.64 21.64 -13.72
C GLN A 290 15.24 21.91 -12.26
N SER A 291 14.27 22.81 -12.01
CA SER A 291 13.76 23.08 -10.66
C SER A 291 13.25 21.82 -9.96
N VAL A 292 12.51 21.00 -10.71
CA VAL A 292 11.90 19.79 -10.17
C VAL A 292 12.95 18.75 -9.86
N ILE A 293 13.93 18.58 -10.75
CA ILE A 293 15.03 17.65 -10.55
C ILE A 293 15.87 18.06 -9.34
N GLU A 294 16.18 19.35 -9.20
CA GLU A 294 16.86 19.89 -8.03
C GLU A 294 16.04 19.65 -6.75
N TRP A 295 14.74 19.85 -6.78
CA TRP A 295 13.86 19.54 -5.65
C TRP A 295 13.85 18.04 -5.32
N ILE A 296 13.83 17.15 -6.32
CA ILE A 296 13.91 15.70 -6.08
C ILE A 296 15.23 15.36 -5.38
N LYS A 297 16.35 15.92 -5.85
CA LYS A 297 17.69 15.65 -5.32
C LYS A 297 17.88 16.18 -3.90
N CYS A 298 17.35 17.37 -3.59
CA CYS A 298 17.69 18.09 -2.36
C CYS A 298 16.57 18.10 -1.30
N HIS A 299 15.32 17.88 -1.69
CA HIS A 299 14.16 18.11 -0.83
C HIS A 299 13.14 16.97 -0.81
N ALA A 300 13.18 16.05 -1.78
CA ALA A 300 12.27 14.92 -1.80
C ALA A 300 12.79 13.74 -0.96
N GLU A 301 11.86 13.03 -0.34
CA GLU A 301 12.08 11.70 0.21
C GLU A 301 11.73 10.66 -0.85
N VAL A 302 12.75 10.14 -1.54
CA VAL A 302 12.60 9.03 -2.49
C VAL A 302 12.99 7.73 -1.79
N ARG A 303 12.08 6.76 -1.80
CA ARG A 303 12.35 5.40 -1.32
C ARG A 303 11.92 4.39 -2.37
N VAL A 304 12.72 3.35 -2.57
CA VAL A 304 12.51 2.35 -3.62
C VAL A 304 12.67 0.97 -3.01
N SER A 305 11.68 0.10 -3.19
CA SER A 305 11.77 -1.28 -2.73
C SER A 305 12.66 -2.12 -3.64
N THR A 306 13.09 -3.27 -3.14
CA THR A 306 13.58 -4.35 -4.02
C THR A 306 12.46 -4.81 -4.94
N VAL A 307 12.84 -5.39 -6.07
CA VAL A 307 11.88 -6.05 -6.99
C VAL A 307 11.78 -7.51 -6.59
N ASP A 308 10.56 -8.02 -6.44
CA ASP A 308 10.35 -9.43 -6.11
C ASP A 308 9.13 -9.96 -6.85
N ARG A 309 9.03 -11.28 -6.88
CA ARG A 309 7.95 -12.00 -7.52
C ARG A 309 6.64 -11.70 -6.80
N VAL A 310 5.61 -11.55 -7.61
CA VAL A 310 4.24 -11.42 -7.13
C VAL A 310 3.36 -12.41 -7.90
N TRP A 311 3.65 -12.66 -9.18
CA TRP A 311 2.93 -13.59 -10.03
C TRP A 311 3.68 -14.93 -10.13
N ASN A 312 3.01 -16.02 -9.76
CA ASN A 312 3.56 -17.36 -9.96
C ASN A 312 3.53 -17.79 -11.44
N LYS A 313 4.04 -18.98 -11.77
CA LYS A 313 4.13 -19.45 -13.17
C LYS A 313 2.77 -19.59 -13.86
N LEU A 314 1.68 -19.64 -13.08
CA LEU A 314 0.30 -19.76 -13.53
C LEU A 314 -0.41 -18.40 -13.56
N GLY A 315 0.28 -17.30 -13.26
CA GLY A 315 -0.31 -15.96 -13.25
C GLY A 315 -1.12 -15.61 -12.01
N ASN A 316 -1.13 -16.47 -10.99
CA ASN A 316 -1.81 -16.15 -9.73
C ASN A 316 -0.89 -15.31 -8.84
N ALA A 317 -1.45 -14.33 -8.15
CA ALA A 317 -0.74 -13.61 -7.10
C ALA A 317 -0.39 -14.56 -5.94
N ASN A 318 0.85 -14.50 -5.48
CA ASN A 318 1.28 -15.21 -4.27
C ASN A 318 1.28 -14.25 -3.08
N TRP A 319 0.23 -14.32 -2.26
CA TRP A 319 -0.06 -13.33 -1.21
C TRP A 319 0.99 -13.24 -0.10
N GLY A 320 1.78 -14.30 0.11
CA GLY A 320 2.87 -14.34 1.10
C GLY A 320 4.25 -14.00 0.54
N ASP A 321 4.39 -13.83 -0.79
CA ASP A 321 5.67 -13.44 -1.37
C ASP A 321 6.00 -11.98 -1.02
N LEU A 322 7.30 -11.69 -0.89
CA LEU A 322 7.79 -10.40 -0.44
C LEU A 322 7.29 -9.25 -1.32
N GLY A 323 7.30 -9.44 -2.65
CA GLY A 323 6.81 -8.43 -3.60
C GLY A 323 5.34 -8.12 -3.38
N THR A 324 4.52 -9.14 -3.12
CA THR A 324 3.09 -8.97 -2.88
C THR A 324 2.84 -8.27 -1.56
N LEU A 325 3.60 -8.62 -0.51
CA LEU A 325 3.52 -7.95 0.79
C LEU A 325 3.93 -6.48 0.71
N GLN A 326 4.95 -6.13 -0.08
CA GLN A 326 5.35 -4.73 -0.31
C GLN A 326 4.22 -3.94 -0.96
N VAL A 327 3.57 -4.50 -1.98
CA VAL A 327 2.41 -3.90 -2.63
C VAL A 327 1.24 -3.73 -1.67
N LEU A 328 0.89 -4.79 -0.93
CA LEU A 328 -0.20 -4.76 0.05
C LEU A 328 0.04 -3.69 1.12
N LEU A 329 1.28 -3.55 1.61
CA LEU A 329 1.64 -2.56 2.60
C LEU A 329 1.60 -1.13 2.04
N ALA A 330 2.07 -0.93 0.81
CA ALA A 330 1.96 0.33 0.09
C ALA A 330 0.50 0.77 -0.03
N THR A 331 -0.36 -0.12 -0.54
CA THR A 331 -1.80 0.12 -0.69
C THR A 331 -2.46 0.37 0.66
N PHE A 332 -2.11 -0.40 1.71
CA PHE A 332 -2.60 -0.15 3.06
C PHE A 332 -2.27 1.27 3.53
N TYR A 333 -1.01 1.71 3.38
CA TYR A 333 -0.63 3.07 3.78
C TYR A 333 -1.25 4.17 2.93
N SER A 334 -1.44 3.92 1.64
CA SER A 334 -2.18 4.80 0.74
C SER A 334 -3.63 4.98 1.23
N ILE A 335 -4.30 3.90 1.65
CA ILE A 335 -5.65 3.95 2.24
C ILE A 335 -5.64 4.67 3.59
N VAL A 336 -4.70 4.37 4.49
CA VAL A 336 -4.60 5.05 5.80
C VAL A 336 -4.45 6.55 5.64
N ARG A 337 -3.60 7.01 4.71
CA ARG A 337 -3.40 8.44 4.45
C ARG A 337 -4.69 9.12 3.99
N TRP A 338 -5.51 8.42 3.20
CA TRP A 338 -6.71 9.00 2.62
C TRP A 338 -7.94 8.93 3.53
N ASN A 339 -8.11 7.82 4.26
CA ASN A 339 -9.30 7.52 5.04
C ASN A 339 -9.09 7.59 6.56
N GLY A 340 -7.87 7.93 7.00
CA GLY A 340 -7.48 7.93 8.40
C GLY A 340 -7.14 6.54 8.92
N PRO A 341 -6.79 6.41 10.21
CA PRO A 341 -6.36 5.14 10.80
C PRO A 341 -7.45 4.05 10.68
N PRO A 342 -7.04 2.79 10.53
CA PRO A 342 -7.97 1.66 10.49
C PRO A 342 -8.58 1.40 11.87
N ARG A 343 -9.68 0.63 11.89
CA ARG A 343 -10.29 0.18 13.16
C ARG A 343 -9.44 -0.86 13.87
N LYS A 344 -8.78 -1.73 13.10
CA LYS A 344 -7.82 -2.71 13.58
C LYS A 344 -6.45 -2.35 13.02
N SER A 345 -5.42 -2.29 13.86
CA SER A 345 -4.05 -2.08 13.39
C SER A 345 -3.44 -3.39 12.91
N ILE A 346 -2.41 -3.32 12.06
CA ILE A 346 -1.59 -4.48 11.68
C ILE A 346 -1.09 -5.21 12.92
N ALA A 347 -0.53 -4.48 13.90
CA ALA A 347 -0.03 -5.05 15.14
C ALA A 347 -1.10 -5.84 15.91
N SER A 348 -2.32 -5.32 16.01
CA SER A 348 -3.42 -5.99 16.72
C SER A 348 -3.87 -7.29 16.04
N LEU A 349 -3.92 -7.30 14.69
CA LEU A 349 -4.29 -8.51 13.95
C LEU A 349 -3.17 -9.55 13.92
N ALA A 350 -1.92 -9.10 13.92
CA ALA A 350 -0.75 -9.96 14.01
C ALA A 350 -0.64 -10.62 15.40
N SER A 351 -0.89 -9.88 16.50
CA SER A 351 -0.89 -10.47 17.85
C SER A 351 -2.00 -11.49 18.04
N ASP A 352 -3.16 -11.25 17.44
CA ASP A 352 -4.30 -12.19 17.46
C ASP A 352 -4.19 -13.32 16.43
N HIS A 353 -3.13 -13.29 15.62
CA HIS A 353 -2.48 -14.41 14.94
C HIS A 353 -3.16 -15.78 15.07
N ILE A 354 -2.62 -16.50 16.05
CA ILE A 354 -2.89 -17.89 16.41
C ILE A 354 -4.37 -18.11 16.72
N ARG A 355 -5.00 -17.19 17.45
CA ARG A 355 -6.41 -17.30 17.84
C ARG A 355 -7.32 -17.29 16.60
N ARG A 356 -7.03 -16.43 15.60
CA ARG A 356 -7.79 -16.38 14.34
C ARG A 356 -7.59 -17.65 13.51
N LEU A 357 -6.39 -18.22 13.54
CA LEU A 357 -6.11 -19.48 12.86
C LEU A 357 -6.84 -20.66 13.52
N GLN A 358 -6.79 -20.77 14.86
CA GLN A 358 -7.50 -21.80 15.62
C GLN A 358 -9.01 -21.74 15.39
N LYS A 359 -9.59 -20.53 15.41
CA LYS A 359 -11.01 -20.34 15.11
C LYS A 359 -11.40 -20.90 13.74
N ARG A 360 -10.64 -20.58 12.68
CA ARG A 360 -10.91 -21.07 11.33
C ARG A 360 -10.75 -22.58 11.20
N ARG A 361 -9.75 -23.17 11.87
CA ARG A 361 -9.58 -24.63 11.91
C ARG A 361 -10.81 -25.29 12.53
N LEU A 362 -11.32 -24.74 13.63
CA LEU A 362 -12.53 -25.24 14.28
C LEU A 362 -13.77 -25.10 13.38
N GLU A 363 -13.94 -23.95 12.71
CA GLU A 363 -15.05 -23.72 11.75
C GLU A 363 -15.01 -24.70 10.56
N SER A 364 -13.81 -25.03 10.06
CA SER A 364 -13.62 -26.03 9.01
C SER A 364 -13.98 -27.44 9.48
N CYS A 365 -13.51 -27.84 10.67
CA CYS A 365 -13.80 -29.17 11.23
C CYS A 365 -15.29 -29.34 11.62
N LEU A 366 -15.94 -28.29 12.09
CA LEU A 366 -17.38 -28.32 12.40
C LEU A 366 -18.22 -28.46 11.12
N SER A 367 -17.81 -27.80 10.03
CA SER A 367 -18.48 -27.92 8.72
C SER A 367 -18.32 -29.31 8.08
N GLU A 368 -17.20 -30.00 8.37
CA GLU A 368 -17.02 -31.40 7.98
C GLU A 368 -17.92 -32.35 8.79
N ASN A 369 -18.06 -32.14 10.09
CA ASN A 369 -18.90 -32.99 10.94
C ASN A 369 -20.41 -32.83 10.70
N GLU A 370 -20.89 -31.66 10.25
CA GLU A 370 -22.30 -31.47 9.87
C GLU A 370 -22.64 -32.05 8.48
N ASN A 371 -21.64 -32.23 7.61
CA ASN A 371 -21.81 -32.83 6.26
C ASN A 371 -21.30 -34.28 6.17
N ALA A 372 -20.73 -34.84 7.24
CA ALA A 372 -20.24 -36.21 7.30
C ALA A 372 -21.37 -37.21 7.57
N LEU A 373 -22.20 -37.47 6.56
CA LEU A 373 -23.08 -38.64 6.50
C LEU A 373 -22.38 -39.89 5.93
N VAL A 374 -21.06 -39.87 5.76
CA VAL A 374 -20.30 -41.07 5.34
C VAL A 374 -19.13 -41.29 6.30
N PRO A 375 -19.19 -42.31 7.17
CA PRO A 375 -18.05 -42.67 8.00
C PRO A 375 -16.92 -43.18 7.09
N PHE A 376 -15.75 -42.54 7.19
CA PHE A 376 -14.52 -43.04 6.58
C PHE A 376 -14.07 -44.29 7.36
N GLN A 377 -14.49 -45.47 6.91
CA GLN A 377 -13.95 -46.74 7.42
C GLN A 377 -12.50 -46.86 6.95
N GLN A 378 -11.55 -46.77 7.89
CA GLN A 378 -10.19 -47.26 7.69
C GLN A 378 -10.23 -48.77 7.50
N MET A 379 -10.36 -49.23 6.26
CA MET A 379 -9.94 -50.56 5.86
C MET A 379 -8.75 -50.40 4.93
N GLY A 380 -7.56 -50.67 5.50
CA GLY A 380 -6.30 -50.51 4.80
C GLY A 380 -6.17 -51.53 3.68
N HIS A 381 -6.38 -51.13 2.43
CA HIS A 381 -5.94 -51.84 1.24
C HIS A 381 -5.23 -50.82 0.33
N GLN A 382 -4.07 -51.21 -0.20
CA GLN A 382 -3.25 -50.41 -1.12
C GLN A 382 -4.09 -50.04 -2.35
N GLY A 383 -4.25 -48.74 -2.60
CA GLY A 383 -4.93 -48.22 -3.79
C GLY A 383 -3.96 -48.12 -4.96
N GLU A 384 -3.89 -49.17 -5.77
CA GLU A 384 -3.36 -49.12 -7.13
C GLU A 384 -4.39 -48.44 -8.03
N ILE A 385 -3.96 -47.44 -8.81
CA ILE A 385 -4.83 -46.68 -9.71
C ILE A 385 -4.99 -47.51 -10.99
N ILE A 386 -6.19 -48.06 -11.22
CA ILE A 386 -6.54 -48.76 -12.46
C ILE A 386 -7.07 -47.74 -13.47
N GLU A 387 -6.35 -47.58 -14.59
CA GLU A 387 -6.82 -46.84 -15.75
C GLU A 387 -8.01 -47.57 -16.41
N LEU A 388 -9.14 -46.87 -16.55
CA LEU A 388 -10.33 -47.38 -17.23
C LEU A 388 -10.16 -47.23 -18.75
N ASN A 389 -9.85 -48.33 -19.42
CA ASN A 389 -9.95 -48.42 -20.88
C ASN A 389 -11.42 -48.46 -21.30
N GLN A 390 -11.81 -47.52 -22.17
CA GLN A 390 -13.12 -47.50 -22.83
C GLN A 390 -13.23 -48.71 -23.76
N ILE A 391 -14.22 -49.57 -23.53
CA ILE A 391 -14.64 -50.60 -24.47
C ILE A 391 -15.73 -49.98 -25.33
N ASP A 392 -15.36 -49.60 -26.55
CA ASP A 392 -16.31 -49.46 -27.66
C ASP A 392 -16.69 -50.87 -28.14
N ASP A 393 -17.97 -51.22 -28.00
CA ASP A 393 -18.62 -52.14 -28.94
C ASP A 393 -20.12 -51.80 -28.98
N PRO A 394 -20.70 -51.65 -30.17
CA PRO A 394 -21.42 -52.83 -30.66
C PRO A 394 -21.43 -52.96 -32.19
N SER A 395 -21.01 -54.10 -32.72
CA SER A 395 -21.74 -54.70 -33.85
C SER A 395 -21.80 -56.22 -33.81
N ARG A 396 -23.01 -56.69 -33.49
CA ARG A 396 -23.50 -58.06 -33.67
C ARG A 396 -23.40 -58.50 -35.14
N LYS A 397 -22.90 -59.72 -35.36
CA LYS A 397 -23.56 -60.73 -36.20
C LYS A 397 -23.40 -62.10 -35.55
#